data_AF-A0A3P1WJ20-F1
#
_entry.id   AF-A0A3P1WJ20-F1
#
_cell.length_a   1.000
_cell.length_b   1.000
_cell.length_c   1.000
_cell.angle_alpha   90.00
_cell.angle_beta   90.00
_cell.angle_gamma   90.00
#
_symmetry.space_group_name_H-M   'P 1'
#
loop_
_entity.id
_entity.type
_entity.pdbx_description
1 polymer ?
#
loop_
_entity_poly.entity_id
_entity_poly.type
_entity_poly.pdbx_seq_one_letter_code
_entity_poly.pdbx_strand_id
1 'polypeptide(L)'
;GYIFAKNDSSGFNPQQVGLNTPGAVEAVTFLKKFYAEKVFPAGILGDNGLNAIDSLFTEKKAAAVINGPWASHPYEAAGINYGAAPMPTLPDSKEMSSFLG
;
A
#
# COMPACT_ATOMS: atom_id res chain seq x y z
N GLY A 1 -6.50 -7.42 -9.08
CA GLY A 1 -6.08 -8.83 -9.01
C GLY A 1 -6.71 -9.50 -7.81
N TYR A 2 -6.40 -10.77 -7.59
CA TYR A 2 -6.83 -11.56 -6.43
C TYR A 2 -5.76 -12.60 -6.10
N ILE A 3 -5.72 -13.13 -4.86
CA ILE A 3 -4.76 -14.18 -4.48
C ILE A 3 -5.13 -15.49 -5.18
N PHE A 4 -6.30 -16.02 -4.86
CA PHE A 4 -6.85 -17.26 -5.41
C PHE A 4 -8.27 -17.02 -5.92
N ALA A 5 -8.63 -17.62 -7.06
CA ALA A 5 -9.99 -17.52 -7.57
C ALA A 5 -10.97 -18.24 -6.62
N LYS A 6 -12.19 -17.74 -6.52
CA LYS A 6 -13.27 -18.48 -5.83
C LYS A 6 -13.59 -19.74 -6.63
N ASN A 7 -13.89 -20.84 -5.94
CA ASN A 7 -14.51 -22.02 -6.58
C ASN A 7 -16.05 -21.91 -6.51
N ASP A 8 -16.77 -22.85 -7.12
CA ASP A 8 -18.24 -22.87 -7.13
C ASP A 8 -18.83 -23.19 -5.75
N SER A 9 -18.01 -23.79 -4.88
CA SER A 9 -18.27 -23.92 -3.46
C SER A 9 -17.80 -22.64 -2.75
N SER A 10 -18.07 -22.42 -1.47
CA SER A 10 -17.67 -21.19 -0.77
C SER A 10 -16.15 -21.06 -0.48
N GLY A 11 -15.28 -21.66 -1.31
CA GLY A 11 -13.84 -21.76 -1.09
C GLY A 11 -12.99 -21.08 -2.17
N PHE A 12 -11.68 -21.35 -2.12
CA PHE A 12 -10.68 -20.79 -3.04
C PHE A 12 -9.91 -21.89 -3.76
N ASN A 13 -9.51 -21.65 -5.01
CA ASN A 13 -8.68 -22.55 -5.79
C ASN A 13 -7.21 -22.08 -5.79
N PRO A 14 -6.31 -22.76 -5.05
CA PRO A 14 -4.90 -22.34 -4.94
C PRO A 14 -4.13 -22.43 -6.26
N GLN A 15 -4.65 -23.17 -7.25
CA GLN A 15 -4.05 -23.29 -8.58
C GLN A 15 -4.43 -22.16 -9.53
N GLN A 16 -5.40 -21.33 -9.17
CA GLN A 16 -5.84 -20.18 -9.97
C GLN A 16 -5.44 -18.88 -9.30
N VAL A 17 -4.24 -18.42 -9.63
CA VAL A 17 -3.64 -17.22 -9.07
C VAL A 17 -3.94 -15.98 -9.92
N GLY A 18 -4.47 -14.93 -9.31
CA GLY A 18 -4.93 -13.71 -9.99
C GLY A 18 -3.96 -12.52 -9.94
N LEU A 19 -2.66 -12.76 -9.79
CA LEU A 19 -1.65 -11.70 -9.64
C LEU A 19 -1.33 -10.99 -10.97
N ASN A 20 -1.55 -11.62 -12.12
CA ASN A 20 -1.24 -11.06 -13.45
C ASN A 20 -2.50 -10.70 -14.26
N THR A 21 -3.58 -10.29 -13.60
CA THR A 21 -4.76 -9.75 -14.29
C THR A 21 -4.44 -8.39 -14.94
N PRO A 22 -5.13 -7.97 -16.03
CA PRO A 22 -4.91 -6.66 -16.63
C PRO A 22 -4.93 -5.49 -15.64
N GLY A 23 -5.90 -5.46 -14.72
CA GLY A 23 -5.95 -4.42 -13.68
C GLY A 23 -4.82 -4.48 -12.64
N ALA A 24 -4.22 -5.65 -12.40
CA ALA A 24 -3.03 -5.76 -11.55
C ALA A 24 -1.78 -5.21 -12.26
N VAL A 25 -1.65 -5.47 -13.57
CA VAL A 25 -0.59 -4.89 -14.41
C VAL A 25 -0.73 -3.37 -14.47
N GLU A 26 -1.95 -2.86 -14.63
CA GLU A 26 -2.25 -1.43 -14.60
C GLU A 26 -1.88 -0.80 -13.24
N ALA A 27 -2.27 -1.42 -12.13
CA ALA A 27 -1.94 -0.93 -10.79
C ALA A 27 -0.42 -0.86 -10.55
N VAL A 28 0.34 -1.90 -10.92
CA VAL A 28 1.81 -1.88 -10.80
C VAL A 28 2.43 -0.83 -11.73
N THR A 29 1.87 -0.63 -12.91
CA THR A 29 2.33 0.40 -13.87
C THR A 29 2.09 1.81 -13.30
N PHE A 30 0.93 2.04 -12.68
CA PHE A 30 0.64 3.27 -11.97
C PHE A 30 1.59 3.50 -10.80
N LEU A 31 1.85 2.48 -9.96
CA LEU A 31 2.82 2.58 -8.86
C LEU A 31 4.24 2.91 -9.35
N LYS A 32 4.66 2.35 -10.49
CA LYS A 32 5.97 2.61 -11.09
C LYS A 32 6.18 4.09 -11.43
N LYS A 33 5.11 4.83 -11.74
CA LYS A 33 5.16 6.27 -12.01
C LYS A 33 5.76 7.06 -10.84
N PHE A 34 5.40 6.73 -9.59
CA PHE A 34 5.91 7.45 -8.42
C PHE A 34 7.42 7.31 -8.22
N TYR A 35 8.00 6.17 -8.62
CA TYR A 35 9.45 5.98 -8.64
C TYR A 35 10.10 6.74 -9.79
N ALA A 36 9.50 6.71 -10.99
CA ALA A 36 9.99 7.45 -12.15
C ALA A 36 10.01 8.97 -11.90
N GLU A 37 8.99 9.48 -11.21
CA GLU A 37 8.86 10.89 -10.83
C GLU A 37 9.64 11.25 -9.55
N LYS A 38 10.36 10.29 -8.95
CA LYS A 38 11.17 10.46 -7.74
C LYS A 38 10.37 10.93 -6.51
N VAL A 39 9.07 10.63 -6.48
CA VAL A 39 8.20 10.88 -5.32
C VAL A 39 8.41 9.79 -4.28
N PHE A 40 8.61 8.53 -4.70
CA PHE A 40 8.95 7.43 -3.80
C PHE A 40 10.46 7.21 -3.71
N PRO A 41 11.05 7.24 -2.50
CA PRO A 41 12.46 6.89 -2.32
C PRO A 41 12.67 5.39 -2.52
N ALA A 42 13.76 5.01 -3.18
CA ALA A 42 14.06 3.60 -3.46
C ALA A 42 14.23 2.73 -2.19
N GLY A 43 14.61 3.35 -1.06
CA GLY A 43 14.82 2.67 0.21
C GLY A 43 13.57 2.09 0.87
N ILE A 44 12.36 2.39 0.35
CA ILE A 44 11.11 1.80 0.87
C ILE A 44 10.79 0.43 0.23
N LEU A 45 11.63 -0.04 -0.70
CA LEU A 45 11.47 -1.35 -1.35
C LEU A 45 12.12 -2.47 -0.54
N GLY A 46 11.45 -3.62 -0.48
CA GLY A 46 11.96 -4.84 0.15
C GLY A 46 11.73 -4.90 1.66
N ASP A 47 12.40 -5.84 2.32
CA ASP A 47 12.12 -6.24 3.71
C ASP A 47 12.25 -5.12 4.74
N ASN A 48 13.12 -4.13 4.45
CA ASN A 48 13.34 -2.97 5.33
C ASN A 48 12.41 -1.78 5.03
N GLY A 49 11.50 -1.93 4.06
CA GLY A 49 10.67 -0.84 3.57
C GLY A 49 9.80 -0.19 4.64
N LEU A 50 9.25 -0.99 5.56
CA LEU A 50 8.44 -0.50 6.67
C LEU A 50 9.25 0.41 7.61
N ASN A 51 10.44 -0.02 8.02
CA ASN A 51 11.32 0.78 8.86
C ASN A 51 11.71 2.09 8.15
N ALA A 52 11.97 2.04 6.85
CA ALA A 52 12.29 3.24 6.07
C ALA A 52 11.11 4.23 6.03
N ILE A 53 9.88 3.74 5.85
CA ILE A 53 8.65 4.57 5.89
C ILE A 53 8.49 5.23 7.27
N ASP A 54 8.65 4.46 8.35
CA ASP A 54 8.52 4.96 9.71
C ASP A 54 9.59 6.02 10.05
N SER A 55 10.84 5.78 9.67
CA SER A 55 11.91 6.77 9.81
C SER A 55 11.62 8.04 9.02
N LEU A 56 11.18 7.93 7.77
CA LEU A 56 10.87 9.11 6.95
C LEU A 56 9.74 9.95 7.56
N PHE A 57 8.71 9.32 8.11
CA PHE A 57 7.59 10.04 8.73
C PHE A 57 7.95 10.65 10.08
N THR A 58 8.62 9.90 10.95
CA THR A 58 9.04 10.39 12.28
C THR A 58 10.14 11.45 12.20
N GLU A 59 10.96 11.45 11.16
CA GLU A 59 11.92 12.52 10.86
C GLU A 59 11.28 13.71 10.11
N LYS A 60 9.95 13.71 9.92
CA LYS A 60 9.19 14.76 9.22
C LYS A 60 9.61 14.99 7.75
N LYS A 61 10.15 13.95 7.11
CA LYS A 61 10.57 13.93 5.71
C LYS A 61 9.48 13.41 4.77
N ALA A 62 8.50 12.66 5.28
CA ALA A 62 7.30 12.27 4.56
C ALA A 62 6.08 13.05 5.08
N ALA A 63 5.27 13.59 4.16
CA ALA A 63 4.04 14.31 4.51
C ALA A 63 2.88 13.38 4.87
N ALA A 64 2.85 12.17 4.31
CA ALA A 64 1.83 11.16 4.55
C ALA A 64 2.42 9.76 4.39
N VAL A 65 1.84 8.80 5.10
CA VAL A 65 2.17 7.37 5.00
C VAL A 65 0.89 6.55 5.00
N ILE A 66 0.93 5.39 4.34
CA ILE A 66 -0.12 4.37 4.46
C ILE A 66 0.44 3.30 5.40
N ASN A 67 -0.09 3.25 6.62
CA ASN A 67 0.34 2.31 7.66
C ASN A 67 -0.85 1.86 8.51
N GLY A 68 -0.65 0.84 9.34
CA GLY A 68 -1.70 0.33 10.23
C GLY A 68 -1.69 0.97 11.62
N PRO A 69 -2.70 0.65 12.46
CA PRO A 69 -2.84 1.21 13.80
C PRO A 69 -1.64 0.97 14.72
N TRP A 70 -0.83 -0.06 14.46
CA TRP A 70 0.39 -0.38 15.21
C TRP A 70 1.44 0.75 15.18
N ALA A 71 1.40 1.64 14.18
CA ALA A 71 2.35 2.74 14.05
C ALA A 71 1.99 3.99 14.89
N SER A 72 0.79 4.02 15.48
CA SER A 72 0.28 5.18 16.24
C SER A 72 1.19 5.59 17.40
N HIS A 73 1.50 4.66 18.30
CA HIS A 73 2.28 4.95 19.51
C HIS A 73 3.72 5.41 19.19
N PRO A 74 4.47 4.79 18.27
CA PRO A 74 5.76 5.33 17.81
C PRO A 74 5.68 6.76 17.27
N TYR A 75 4.64 7.11 16.52
CA TYR A 75 4.48 8.45 15.97
C TYR A 75 4.16 9.50 17.05
N GLU A 76 3.34 9.14 18.03
CA GLU A 76 3.08 9.98 19.22
C GLU A 76 4.35 10.20 20.04
N ALA A 77 5.11 9.13 20.30
CA ALA A 77 6.37 9.21 21.04
C ALA A 77 7.42 10.05 20.30
N ALA A 78 7.40 10.06 18.97
CA ALA A 78 8.23 10.93 18.12
C ALA A 78 7.73 12.39 18.05
N GLY A 79 6.61 12.72 18.71
CA GLY A 79 6.03 14.07 18.73
C GLY A 79 5.47 14.51 17.38
N ILE A 80 5.01 13.56 16.55
CA ILE A 80 4.36 13.87 15.29
C ILE A 80 2.92 14.29 15.56
N ASN A 81 2.54 15.46 15.04
CA ASN A 81 1.15 15.87 14.98
C ASN A 81 0.51 15.26 13.72
N TYR A 82 -0.11 14.09 13.85
CA TYR A 82 -0.71 13.36 12.75
C TYR A 82 -2.21 13.15 12.95
N GLY A 83 -2.90 12.79 11.88
CA GLY A 83 -4.26 12.27 11.90
C GLY A 83 -4.39 11.08 10.96
N ALA A 84 -5.50 10.34 11.08
CA ALA A 84 -5.88 9.30 10.13
C ALA A 84 -6.98 9.83 9.21
N ALA A 85 -6.90 9.52 7.92
CA ALA A 85 -7.89 9.88 6.91
C ALA A 85 -8.24 8.65 6.05
N PRO A 86 -9.39 8.65 5.37
CA PRO A 86 -9.69 7.64 4.36
C PRO A 86 -8.61 7.58 3.29
N MET A 87 -8.42 6.39 2.70
CA MET A 87 -7.53 6.23 1.55
C MET A 87 -8.00 7.13 0.39
N PRO A 88 -7.07 7.69 -0.42
CA PRO A 88 -7.47 8.47 -1.57
C PRO A 88 -8.16 7.59 -2.62
N THR A 89 -9.03 8.20 -3.43
CA THR A 89 -9.64 7.50 -4.57
C THR A 89 -8.59 7.27 -5.67
N LEU A 90 -8.78 6.21 -6.44
CA LEU A 90 -8.02 5.93 -7.65
C LEU A 90 -8.28 7.00 -8.74
N PRO A 91 -7.45 7.07 -9.80
CA PRO A 91 -7.67 8.01 -10.91
C PRO A 91 -9.03 7.88 -11.60
N ASP A 92 -9.65 6.69 -11.54
CA ASP A 92 -11.00 6.43 -12.04
C ASP A 92 -12.10 6.73 -11.00
N SER A 93 -11.76 7.44 -9.92
CA SER A 93 -12.62 7.82 -8.79
C SER A 93 -13.17 6.65 -7.97
N LYS A 94 -12.67 5.43 -8.17
CA LYS A 94 -13.06 4.30 -7.33
C LYS A 94 -12.28 4.30 -6.01
N GLU A 95 -12.91 3.79 -4.97
CA GLU A 95 -12.25 3.53 -3.69
C GLU A 95 -11.19 2.45 -3.82
N MET A 96 -10.10 2.57 -3.05
CA MET A 96 -9.13 1.49 -2.94
C MET A 96 -9.74 0.32 -2.18
N SER A 97 -9.58 -0.89 -2.71
CA SER A 97 -10.00 -2.13 -2.07
C SER A 97 -8.82 -2.88 -1.45
N SER A 98 -9.03 -3.52 -0.31
CA SER A 98 -8.08 -4.49 0.25
C SER A 98 -7.78 -5.59 -0.76
N PHE A 99 -6.53 -6.03 -0.80
CA PHE A 99 -6.13 -7.15 -1.64
C PHE A 99 -6.68 -8.51 -1.15
N LEU A 100 -7.09 -8.60 0.13
CA LEU A 100 -7.64 -9.82 0.73
C LEU A 100 -9.16 -9.98 0.54
N GLY A 101 -9.84 -8.98 -0.04
CA GLY A 101 -11.30 -8.94 -0.11
C GLY A 101 -11.94 -8.38 1.14
#